data_AF-A0A8B6FV29-F1
#
_entry.id   AF-A0A8B6FV29-F1
#
_cell.length_a   1.000
_cell.length_b   1.000
_cell.length_c   1.000
_cell.angle_alpha   90.00
_cell.angle_beta   90.00
_cell.angle_gamma   90.00
#
_symmetry.space_group_name_H-M   'P 1'
#
loop_
_entity.id
_entity.type
_entity.pdbx_description
1 polymer ?
#
loop_
_entity_poly.entity_id
_entity_poly.type
_entity_poly.pdbx_seq_one_letter_code
_entity_poly.pdbx_strand_id
1 'polypeptide(L)'
;MIKEILWVLMLSTSLSCANQKCLSCKMVPTPIDCQTVAQCGSNQECYAKQYVTHAGIKLYDLGCIDKLMCSTTVGVLPSGFGKRNGNKTRLPKRQTSQLCTECCNNKDLCNMNGLCGSQNIALPSGSTLCYNCKETRQLEDCHDITLCNNHQVCQVHSTTNTQGEVRWHHGCVQKQQCPDLTLPDNSCQTCCTSDLCNTNCTQSTATVTQISTKPTTLKQTTSTLRATTEETTLKHTMSVSSNQRCLSCTMVQTPYDCHTVSQCALDEECYTKKYVTHNGSTLYDLGCINRSVCISPICKHILTCIY
;
A
#
# COMPACT_ATOMS: atom_id res chain seq x y z
N MET A 1 -51.57 6.57 29.15
CA MET A 1 -51.61 6.29 27.70
C MET A 1 -51.37 7.63 27.02
N ILE A 2 -50.24 7.98 26.39
CA ILE A 2 -49.26 7.23 25.60
C ILE A 2 -47.90 7.92 25.85
N LYS A 3 -46.98 7.22 26.49
CA LYS A 3 -45.53 7.46 26.40
C LYS A 3 -44.99 6.33 25.53
N GLU A 4 -43.83 6.56 24.94
CA GLU A 4 -43.14 5.71 23.96
C GLU A 4 -43.52 6.05 22.51
N ILE A 5 -42.53 6.56 21.78
CA ILE A 5 -42.12 6.17 20.43
C ILE A 5 -41.25 7.30 19.85
N LEU A 6 -40.16 6.90 19.19
CA LEU A 6 -39.25 7.70 18.35
C LEU A 6 -38.02 8.35 19.02
N TRP A 7 -37.22 7.56 19.74
CA TRP A 7 -35.75 7.69 19.64
C TRP A 7 -35.26 6.70 18.58
N VAL A 8 -35.39 7.08 17.30
CA VAL A 8 -34.66 6.39 16.22
C VAL A 8 -33.20 6.80 16.40
N LEU A 9 -32.46 5.92 17.08
CA LEU A 9 -31.01 5.89 17.09
C LEU A 9 -30.53 5.93 15.64
N MET A 10 -30.14 7.11 15.19
CA MET A 10 -29.21 7.29 14.08
C MET A 10 -27.89 6.65 14.50
N LEU A 11 -27.81 5.32 14.40
CA LEU A 11 -26.53 4.62 14.26
C LEU A 11 -26.00 5.05 12.89
N SER A 12 -25.36 6.22 12.86
CA SER A 12 -24.41 6.57 11.83
C SER A 12 -23.24 5.60 11.97
N THR A 13 -23.37 4.41 11.38
CA THR A 13 -22.21 3.57 11.08
C THR A 13 -21.34 4.41 10.16
N SER A 14 -20.37 5.11 10.74
CA SER A 14 -19.27 5.70 10.01
C SER A 14 -18.66 4.56 9.21
N LEU A 15 -18.99 4.50 7.93
CA LEU A 15 -18.39 3.59 6.97
C LEU A 15 -16.93 4.05 6.87
N SER A 16 -16.13 3.52 7.77
CA SER A 16 -14.71 3.80 7.87
C SER A 16 -14.09 3.24 6.60
N CYS A 17 -13.83 4.12 5.63
CA CYS A 17 -12.87 3.89 4.57
C CYS A 17 -11.47 3.85 5.19
N ALA A 18 -11.21 2.87 6.06
CA ALA A 18 -9.87 2.56 6.53
C ALA A 18 -9.10 2.04 5.30
N ASN A 19 -8.59 2.98 4.53
CA ASN A 19 -7.85 2.72 3.32
C ASN A 19 -6.47 2.17 3.75
N GLN A 20 -6.31 0.86 3.61
CA GLN A 20 -5.08 0.14 3.92
C GLN A 20 -3.90 0.73 3.15
N LYS A 21 -2.75 0.88 3.81
CA LYS A 21 -1.50 1.30 3.16
C LYS A 21 -0.68 0.08 2.77
N CYS A 22 -0.08 0.09 1.58
CA CYS A 22 0.73 -1.00 1.07
C CYS A 22 2.03 -0.46 0.47
N LEU A 23 3.09 -1.26 0.50
CA LEU A 23 4.28 -0.99 -0.30
C LEU A 23 3.93 -1.00 -1.78
N SER A 24 4.48 -0.07 -2.56
CA SER A 24 4.18 0.12 -3.97
C SER A 24 5.44 0.35 -4.79
N CYS A 25 6.10 -0.74 -5.17
CA CYS A 25 7.32 -0.72 -5.99
C CYS A 25 7.27 -1.79 -7.08
N LYS A 26 8.09 -1.60 -8.12
CA LYS A 26 8.22 -2.54 -9.24
C LYS A 26 9.65 -3.05 -9.33
N MET A 27 9.79 -4.35 -9.62
CA MET A 27 11.07 -5.01 -9.85
C MET A 27 12.12 -4.79 -8.74
N VAL A 28 11.71 -4.80 -7.47
CA VAL A 28 12.65 -4.67 -6.34
C VAL A 28 13.31 -6.02 -6.00
N PRO A 29 14.59 -6.09 -5.61
CA PRO A 29 15.26 -7.34 -5.25
C PRO A 29 14.64 -8.00 -4.02
N THR A 30 14.27 -7.21 -3.02
CA THR A 30 13.55 -7.65 -1.84
C THR A 30 12.42 -6.67 -1.49
N PRO A 31 11.32 -7.12 -0.85
CA PRO A 31 10.24 -6.22 -0.51
C PRO A 31 10.63 -5.10 0.46
N ILE A 32 11.60 -5.35 1.35
CA ILE A 32 12.11 -4.35 2.31
C ILE A 32 12.87 -3.20 1.63
N ASP A 33 13.37 -3.40 0.40
CA ASP A 33 14.02 -2.34 -0.39
C ASP A 33 13.01 -1.33 -0.96
N CYS A 34 11.71 -1.59 -0.85
CA CYS A 34 10.68 -0.68 -1.31
C CYS A 34 10.50 0.50 -0.35
N GLN A 35 10.74 1.71 -0.85
CA GLN A 35 10.66 2.95 -0.06
C GLN A 35 9.41 3.77 -0.36
N THR A 36 8.45 3.21 -1.10
CA THR A 36 7.24 3.92 -1.50
C THR A 36 6.00 3.21 -1.00
N VAL A 37 5.05 3.97 -0.46
CA VAL A 37 3.74 3.48 -0.01
C VAL A 37 2.63 4.05 -0.88
N ALA A 38 1.60 3.24 -1.07
CA ALA A 38 0.36 3.66 -1.70
C ALA A 38 -0.81 3.37 -0.76
N GLN A 39 -1.81 4.24 -0.81
CA GLN A 39 -3.08 4.03 -0.13
C GLN A 39 -4.03 3.27 -1.07
N CYS A 40 -4.51 2.12 -0.63
CA CYS A 40 -5.40 1.29 -1.42
C CYS A 40 -6.85 1.76 -1.35
N GLY A 41 -7.59 1.53 -2.44
CA GLY A 41 -9.04 1.73 -2.44
C GLY A 41 -9.76 0.71 -1.55
N SER A 42 -11.04 0.95 -1.26
CA SER A 42 -11.87 0.08 -0.41
C SER A 42 -11.98 -1.37 -0.91
N ASN A 43 -11.89 -1.56 -2.22
CA ASN A 43 -11.95 -2.87 -2.88
C ASN A 43 -10.58 -3.45 -3.23
N GLN A 44 -9.51 -2.84 -2.71
CA GLN A 44 -8.15 -3.27 -2.94
C GLN A 44 -7.52 -3.78 -1.64
N GLU A 45 -6.48 -4.58 -1.78
CA GLU A 45 -5.63 -5.05 -0.69
C GLU A 45 -4.16 -5.11 -1.13
N CYS A 46 -3.25 -5.28 -0.20
CA CYS A 46 -1.84 -5.36 -0.52
C CYS A 46 -1.53 -6.65 -1.26
N TYR A 47 -0.64 -6.59 -2.25
CA TYR A 47 -0.06 -7.78 -2.88
C TYR A 47 1.45 -7.74 -2.94
N ALA A 48 2.03 -8.92 -3.08
CA ALA A 48 3.39 -9.12 -3.57
C ALA A 48 3.38 -10.14 -4.70
N LYS A 49 4.15 -9.85 -5.74
CA LYS A 49 4.25 -10.67 -6.93
C LYS A 49 5.71 -10.90 -7.27
N GLN A 50 6.11 -12.16 -7.31
CA GLN A 50 7.50 -12.55 -7.51
C GLN A 50 7.72 -13.02 -8.94
N TYR A 51 8.84 -12.61 -9.53
CA TYR A 51 9.32 -13.07 -10.82
C TYR A 51 10.75 -13.56 -10.72
N VAL A 52 11.15 -14.41 -11.67
CA VAL A 52 12.55 -14.76 -11.88
C VAL A 52 12.97 -14.36 -13.30
N THR A 53 14.07 -13.62 -13.38
CA THR A 53 14.72 -13.28 -14.65
C THR A 53 15.40 -14.50 -15.25
N HIS A 54 15.77 -14.44 -16.54
CA HIS A 54 16.57 -15.50 -17.16
C HIS A 54 17.91 -15.77 -16.46
N ALA A 55 18.46 -14.79 -15.74
CA ALA A 55 19.68 -14.94 -14.94
C ALA A 55 19.44 -15.60 -13.57
N GLY A 56 18.20 -16.00 -13.24
CA GLY A 56 17.86 -16.58 -11.95
C GLY A 56 17.64 -15.56 -10.83
N ILE A 57 17.63 -14.26 -11.14
CA ILE A 57 17.44 -13.19 -10.15
C ILE A 57 15.95 -13.09 -9.81
N LYS A 58 15.63 -13.13 -8.51
CA LYS A 58 14.28 -12.91 -8.00
C LYS A 58 13.99 -11.41 -7.90
N LEU A 59 12.84 -10.99 -8.40
CA LEU A 59 12.35 -9.61 -8.33
C LEU A 59 10.90 -9.61 -7.84
N TYR A 60 10.49 -8.52 -7.18
CA TYR A 60 9.16 -8.36 -6.62
C TYR A 60 8.48 -7.11 -7.17
N ASP A 61 7.20 -7.26 -7.51
CA ASP A 61 6.26 -6.14 -7.63
C ASP A 61 5.37 -6.13 -6.38
N LEU A 62 5.20 -4.95 -5.80
CA LEU A 62 4.36 -4.69 -4.63
C LEU A 62 3.33 -3.62 -4.99
N GLY A 63 2.16 -3.65 -4.36
CA GLY A 63 1.19 -2.57 -4.50
C GLY A 63 -0.17 -2.90 -3.93
N CYS A 64 -1.15 -2.14 -4.39
CA CYS A 64 -2.57 -2.42 -4.23
C CYS A 64 -3.08 -3.22 -5.43
N ILE A 65 -3.92 -4.21 -5.19
CA ILE A 65 -4.62 -4.96 -6.23
C ILE A 65 -6.06 -5.20 -5.78
N ASP A 66 -6.99 -5.36 -6.72
CA ASP A 66 -8.38 -5.65 -6.39
C ASP A 66 -8.53 -7.00 -5.67
N LYS A 67 -9.37 -7.02 -4.63
CA LYS A 67 -9.67 -8.22 -3.82
C LYS A 67 -10.13 -9.41 -4.66
N LEU A 68 -10.79 -9.14 -5.80
CA LEU A 68 -11.21 -10.16 -6.76
C LEU A 68 -10.01 -10.84 -7.45
N MET A 69 -8.98 -10.05 -7.81
CA MET A 69 -7.76 -10.58 -8.41
C MET A 69 -7.00 -11.44 -7.40
N CYS A 70 -6.92 -11.02 -6.14
CA CYS A 70 -6.34 -11.84 -5.08
C CYS A 70 -7.08 -13.17 -4.88
N SER A 71 -8.41 -13.14 -4.87
CA SER A 71 -9.25 -14.34 -4.74
C SER A 71 -9.05 -15.31 -5.91
N THR A 72 -8.74 -14.79 -7.11
CA THR A 72 -8.54 -15.60 -8.32
C THR A 72 -7.11 -16.16 -8.41
N THR A 73 -6.14 -15.55 -7.74
CA THR A 73 -4.71 -15.91 -7.89
C THR A 73 -4.23 -16.99 -6.90
N VAL A 74 -5.14 -17.54 -6.08
CA VAL A 74 -4.87 -18.68 -5.15
C VAL A 74 -4.57 -20.00 -5.90
N GLY A 75 -4.44 -19.99 -7.24
CA GLY A 75 -4.32 -21.20 -8.06
C GLY A 75 -3.14 -21.30 -9.02
N VAL A 76 -2.16 -20.40 -9.03
CA VAL A 76 -1.05 -20.47 -10.02
C VAL A 76 0.26 -20.95 -9.38
N LEU A 77 0.29 -22.28 -9.23
CA LEU A 77 1.42 -23.21 -9.32
C LEU A 77 2.51 -23.20 -8.23
N PRO A 78 2.61 -24.29 -7.42
CA PRO A 78 3.89 -24.73 -6.90
C PRO A 78 4.79 -25.13 -8.07
N SER A 79 6.03 -24.68 -8.01
CA SER A 79 7.12 -25.08 -8.90
C SER A 79 7.28 -26.61 -8.93
N GLY A 80 6.61 -27.30 -9.85
CA GLY A 80 6.81 -28.74 -10.09
C GLY A 80 5.63 -29.43 -10.74
N PHE A 81 5.91 -30.14 -11.84
CA PHE A 81 5.05 -31.08 -12.59
C PHE A 81 4.06 -30.53 -13.63
N GLY A 82 4.42 -30.75 -14.91
CA GLY A 82 3.42 -30.81 -15.98
C GLY A 82 3.94 -30.51 -17.39
N LYS A 83 4.78 -31.38 -17.96
CA LYS A 83 4.87 -31.50 -19.42
C LYS A 83 3.48 -31.88 -19.94
N ARG A 84 2.72 -30.92 -20.48
CA ARG A 84 1.63 -31.22 -21.41
C ARG A 84 1.98 -30.62 -22.76
N ASN A 85 2.21 -31.52 -23.71
CA ASN A 85 2.18 -31.21 -25.14
C ASN A 85 0.81 -30.62 -25.47
N GLY A 86 0.76 -29.31 -25.65
CA GLY A 86 -0.41 -28.58 -26.11
C GLY A 86 0.06 -27.35 -26.87
N ASN A 87 -0.43 -27.21 -28.10
CA ASN A 87 -0.02 -26.26 -29.12
C ASN A 87 0.53 -24.92 -28.61
N LYS A 88 1.78 -24.62 -29.01
CA LYS A 88 2.46 -23.34 -28.84
C LYS A 88 1.77 -22.25 -29.67
N THR A 89 0.69 -21.66 -29.17
CA THR A 89 0.41 -20.26 -29.49
C THR A 89 1.54 -19.44 -28.87
N ARG A 90 2.35 -18.83 -29.72
CA ARG A 90 3.54 -18.05 -29.37
C ARG A 90 3.13 -16.84 -28.52
N LEU A 91 3.01 -17.03 -27.21
CA LEU A 91 3.07 -15.93 -26.25
C LEU A 91 4.45 -15.26 -26.39
N PRO A 92 4.51 -13.92 -26.41
CA PRO A 92 5.78 -13.21 -26.57
C PRO A 92 6.74 -13.67 -25.47
N LYS A 93 8.01 -13.88 -25.84
CA LYS A 93 9.13 -14.13 -24.92
C LYS A 93 9.20 -12.99 -23.89
N ARG A 94 8.40 -13.04 -22.82
CA ARG A 94 8.64 -12.21 -21.65
C ARG A 94 9.90 -12.75 -21.00
N GLN A 95 10.87 -11.87 -20.76
CA GLN A 95 12.18 -12.24 -20.21
C GLN A 95 12.14 -12.66 -18.73
N THR A 96 10.92 -12.73 -18.16
CA THR A 96 10.64 -12.95 -16.76
C THR A 96 9.49 -13.93 -16.61
N SER A 97 9.70 -14.96 -15.79
CA SER A 97 8.66 -15.92 -15.42
C SER A 97 8.07 -15.50 -14.08
N GLN A 98 6.75 -15.27 -14.03
CA GLN A 98 6.04 -15.06 -12.77
C GLN A 98 6.03 -16.36 -11.97
N LEU A 99 6.49 -16.29 -10.72
CA LEU A 99 6.55 -17.44 -9.82
C LEU A 99 5.41 -17.46 -8.80
N CYS A 100 5.02 -16.30 -8.30
CA CYS A 100 4.08 -16.21 -7.20
C CYS A 100 3.31 -14.89 -7.22
N THR A 101 2.09 -14.91 -6.70
CA THR A 101 1.33 -13.72 -6.34
C THR A 101 0.53 -14.03 -5.07
N GLU A 102 0.78 -13.28 -4.02
CA GLU A 102 0.11 -13.41 -2.73
C GLU A 102 -0.42 -12.05 -2.27
N CYS A 103 -1.46 -12.09 -1.44
CA CYS A 103 -2.15 -10.89 -0.97
C CYS A 103 -2.37 -10.91 0.54
N CYS A 104 -2.55 -9.73 1.11
CA CYS A 104 -2.84 -9.57 2.54
C CYS A 104 -3.64 -8.30 2.81
N ASN A 105 -4.51 -8.36 3.82
CA ASN A 105 -5.43 -7.29 4.21
C ASN A 105 -5.53 -7.07 5.73
N ASN A 106 -4.62 -7.66 6.49
CA ASN A 106 -4.68 -7.73 7.96
C ASN A 106 -4.07 -6.50 8.66
N LYS A 107 -3.11 -5.81 8.02
CA LYS A 107 -2.43 -4.64 8.57
C LYS A 107 -1.91 -3.74 7.43
N ASP A 108 -1.70 -2.47 7.73
CA ASP A 108 -0.84 -1.60 6.92
C ASP A 108 0.53 -2.24 6.70
N LEU A 109 1.02 -2.10 5.47
CA LEU A 109 2.29 -2.62 4.99
C LEU A 109 2.47 -4.12 5.18
N CYS A 110 1.37 -4.89 5.19
CA CYS A 110 1.45 -6.34 5.34
C CYS A 110 2.23 -7.03 4.20
N ASN A 111 2.37 -6.39 3.03
CA ASN A 111 3.18 -6.89 1.92
C ASN A 111 4.69 -6.60 2.05
N MET A 112 5.13 -6.10 3.21
CA MET A 112 6.54 -5.88 3.50
C MET A 112 7.31 -7.17 3.74
N ASN A 113 6.70 -8.17 4.39
CA ASN A 113 7.40 -9.38 4.79
C ASN A 113 6.53 -10.62 4.61
N GLY A 114 7.17 -11.74 4.27
CA GLY A 114 6.56 -13.07 4.30
C GLY A 114 5.78 -13.47 3.04
N LEU A 115 5.34 -12.53 2.22
CA LEU A 115 4.65 -12.85 0.98
C LEU A 115 5.60 -13.42 -0.08
N CYS A 116 5.13 -14.41 -0.83
CA CYS A 116 5.86 -15.10 -1.90
C CYS A 116 7.21 -15.67 -1.47
N GLY A 117 7.28 -16.18 -0.23
CA GLY A 117 8.52 -16.72 0.33
C GLY A 117 9.67 -15.71 0.38
N SER A 118 9.34 -14.41 0.41
CA SER A 118 10.31 -13.38 0.75
C SER A 118 10.87 -13.67 2.14
N GLN A 119 12.17 -13.39 2.35
CA GLN A 119 12.76 -13.61 3.66
C GLN A 119 12.01 -12.76 4.68
N ASN A 120 11.56 -13.41 5.77
CA ASN A 120 11.09 -12.71 6.96
C ASN A 120 12.29 -12.07 7.63
N ILE A 121 12.72 -10.92 7.08
CA ILE A 121 13.71 -10.09 7.73
C ILE A 121 12.96 -9.41 8.88
N ALA A 122 13.15 -9.95 10.08
CA ALA A 122 12.69 -9.29 11.29
C ALA A 122 13.30 -7.89 11.30
N LEU A 123 12.45 -6.88 11.27
CA LEU A 123 12.90 -5.51 11.46
C LEU A 123 13.67 -5.44 12.79
N PRO A 124 14.79 -4.70 12.86
CA PRO A 124 15.55 -4.53 14.10
C PRO A 124 14.61 -4.15 15.25
N SER A 125 14.76 -4.79 16.40
CA SER A 125 13.86 -4.55 17.53
C SER A 125 13.80 -3.07 17.89
N GLY A 126 12.59 -2.51 17.92
CA GLY A 126 12.34 -1.10 18.21
C GLY A 126 12.57 -0.14 17.05
N SER A 127 12.79 -0.64 15.82
CA SER A 127 12.70 0.18 14.61
C SER A 127 11.24 0.54 14.29
N THR A 128 11.06 1.68 13.63
CA THR A 128 9.76 2.24 13.27
C THR A 128 9.81 2.73 11.83
N LEU A 129 8.76 2.51 11.05
CA LEU A 129 8.65 3.07 9.71
C LEU A 129 8.07 4.48 9.77
N CYS A 130 8.65 5.43 9.05
CA CYS A 130 8.18 6.81 9.04
C CYS A 130 8.12 7.34 7.61
N TYR A 131 7.21 8.28 7.38
CA TYR A 131 7.25 9.08 6.15
C TYR A 131 8.55 9.88 6.07
N ASN A 132 9.11 10.04 4.88
CA ASN A 132 10.43 10.61 4.64
C ASN A 132 10.49 11.48 3.37
N CYS A 133 9.66 12.53 3.33
CA CYS A 133 9.64 13.48 2.22
C CYS A 133 10.19 14.84 2.65
N LYS A 134 10.82 15.54 1.71
CA LYS A 134 11.33 16.91 1.90
C LYS A 134 10.48 17.89 1.11
N GLU A 135 10.15 19.02 1.72
CA GLU A 135 9.52 20.18 1.07
C GLU A 135 8.18 19.91 0.34
N THR A 136 7.38 18.98 0.86
CA THR A 136 6.04 18.70 0.34
C THR A 136 5.10 19.90 0.53
N ARG A 137 4.16 20.10 -0.41
CA ARG A 137 3.22 21.23 -0.36
C ARG A 137 2.05 20.94 0.57
N GLN A 138 1.49 19.74 0.47
CA GLN A 138 0.49 19.23 1.40
C GLN A 138 1.09 18.11 2.25
N LEU A 139 0.51 17.90 3.41
CA LEU A 139 0.96 16.92 4.38
C LEU A 139 0.71 15.48 3.90
N GLU A 140 -0.32 15.30 3.07
CA GLU A 140 -0.77 14.03 2.52
C GLU A 140 -0.03 13.61 1.24
N ASP A 141 0.72 14.54 0.63
CA ASP A 141 1.47 14.29 -0.62
C ASP A 141 2.69 13.38 -0.40
N CYS A 142 3.05 13.09 0.86
CA CYS A 142 4.19 12.26 1.16
C CYS A 142 3.89 10.76 0.97
N HIS A 143 4.62 10.13 0.05
CA HIS A 143 4.51 8.69 -0.25
C HIS A 143 5.82 7.93 -0.05
N ASP A 144 6.90 8.64 0.29
CA ASP A 144 8.18 8.02 0.58
C ASP A 144 8.27 7.67 2.06
N ILE A 145 8.84 6.51 2.35
CA ILE A 145 9.02 5.98 3.70
C ILE A 145 10.48 5.60 3.94
N THR A 146 10.85 5.53 5.21
CA THR A 146 12.16 5.07 5.65
C THR A 146 12.05 4.29 6.95
N LEU A 147 13.03 3.44 7.21
CA LEU A 147 13.16 2.72 8.46
C LEU A 147 14.01 3.54 9.44
N CYS A 148 13.42 3.95 10.55
CA CYS A 148 14.13 4.61 11.64
C CYS A 148 14.78 3.58 12.57
N ASN A 149 15.97 3.90 13.05
CA ASN A 149 16.67 3.09 14.04
C ASN A 149 15.96 3.13 15.41
N ASN A 150 16.31 2.22 16.30
CA ASN A 150 15.78 2.11 17.66
C ASN A 150 15.94 3.37 18.55
N HIS A 151 16.86 4.27 18.20
CA HIS A 151 17.08 5.56 18.87
C HIS A 151 16.38 6.74 18.20
N GLN A 152 15.69 6.49 17.08
CA GLN A 152 14.97 7.50 16.31
C GLN A 152 13.46 7.36 16.47
N VAL A 153 12.74 8.42 16.10
CA VAL A 153 11.27 8.51 16.06
C VAL A 153 10.84 9.22 14.79
N CYS A 154 9.59 9.03 14.38
CA CYS A 154 9.03 9.76 13.26
C CYS A 154 8.86 11.22 13.65
N GLN A 155 9.21 12.13 12.75
CA GLN A 155 8.99 13.56 12.87
C GLN A 155 8.20 14.07 11.66
N VAL A 156 7.34 15.04 11.92
CA VAL A 156 6.80 15.95 10.92
C VAL A 156 7.04 17.38 11.40
N HIS A 157 7.47 18.26 10.51
CA HIS A 157 7.49 19.69 10.79
C HIS A 157 7.23 20.54 9.56
N SER A 158 6.81 21.79 9.76
CA SER A 158 6.64 22.78 8.71
C SER A 158 7.73 23.84 8.75
N THR A 159 8.13 24.30 7.57
CA THR A 159 9.03 25.45 7.37
C THR A 159 8.42 26.39 6.34
N THR A 160 8.60 27.69 6.50
CA THR A 160 8.20 28.68 5.49
C THR A 160 9.39 28.97 4.57
N ASN A 161 9.22 28.84 3.26
CA ASN A 161 10.27 29.16 2.30
C ASN A 161 10.45 30.69 2.15
N THR A 162 11.43 31.12 1.34
CA THR A 162 11.72 32.55 1.14
C THR A 162 10.57 33.32 0.47
N GLN A 163 9.64 32.62 -0.17
CA GLN A 163 8.43 33.17 -0.80
C GLN A 163 7.22 33.22 0.15
N GLY A 164 7.35 32.78 1.40
CA GLY A 164 6.23 32.75 2.35
C GLY A 164 5.34 31.51 2.25
N GLU A 165 5.68 30.51 1.42
CA GLU A 165 4.92 29.26 1.30
C GLU A 165 5.31 28.27 2.40
N VAL A 166 4.32 27.62 3.00
CA VAL A 166 4.53 26.54 3.97
C VAL A 166 4.94 25.26 3.24
N ARG A 167 6.00 24.62 3.73
CA ARG A 167 6.55 23.36 3.22
C ARG A 167 6.68 22.35 4.35
N TRP A 168 6.26 21.12 4.09
CA TRP A 168 6.23 20.04 5.07
C TRP A 168 7.40 19.08 4.87
N HIS A 169 7.98 18.67 6.00
CA HIS A 169 9.12 17.76 6.06
C HIS A 169 8.80 16.60 6.99
N HIS A 170 9.04 15.39 6.51
CA HIS A 170 8.85 14.14 7.23
C HIS A 170 10.19 13.42 7.33
N GLY A 171 10.46 12.71 8.43
CA GLY A 171 11.63 11.86 8.51
C GLY A 171 11.87 11.24 9.88
N CYS A 172 13.08 10.70 10.06
CA CYS A 172 13.57 10.18 11.33
C CYS A 172 14.38 11.24 12.08
N VAL A 173 14.10 11.43 13.36
CA VAL A 173 14.88 12.29 14.26
C VAL A 173 15.31 11.50 15.49
N GLN A 174 16.43 11.85 16.12
CA GLN A 174 16.83 11.20 17.38
C GLN A 174 15.78 11.48 18.46
N LYS A 175 15.49 10.50 19.32
CA LYS A 175 14.54 10.64 20.44
C LYS A 175 14.84 11.87 21.32
N GLN A 176 16.13 12.16 21.52
CA GLN A 176 16.62 13.30 22.30
C GLN A 176 16.42 14.66 21.60
N GLN A 177 16.34 14.65 20.27
CA GLN A 177 16.13 15.81 19.41
C GLN A 177 14.65 16.06 19.11
N CYS A 178 13.74 15.34 19.79
CA CYS A 178 12.33 15.67 19.79
C CYS A 178 11.97 16.44 21.08
N PRO A 179 12.18 17.76 21.11
CA PRO A 179 11.72 18.58 22.22
C PRO A 179 10.20 18.84 22.12
N ASP A 180 9.54 18.88 23.28
CA ASP A 180 8.21 19.47 23.48
C ASP A 180 8.31 20.98 23.23
N LEU A 181 8.26 21.39 21.97
CA LEU A 181 8.31 22.81 21.62
C LEU A 181 6.89 23.34 21.48
N THR A 182 6.53 24.22 22.41
CA THR A 182 5.62 25.33 22.14
C THR A 182 6.24 26.17 21.02
N LEU A 183 5.85 25.86 19.80
CA LEU A 183 6.26 26.61 18.63
C LEU A 183 5.44 27.89 18.50
N PRO A 184 6.00 28.98 17.97
CA PRO A 184 5.25 30.19 17.65
C PRO A 184 4.11 29.88 16.66
N ASP A 185 3.02 30.64 16.78
CA ASP A 185 1.62 30.39 16.34
C ASP A 185 1.36 29.78 14.94
N ASN A 186 2.36 29.64 14.06
CA ASN A 186 2.19 29.10 12.69
C ASN A 186 3.22 28.02 12.29
N SER A 187 4.11 27.60 13.20
CA SER A 187 5.04 26.50 12.93
C SER A 187 4.57 25.24 13.62
N CYS A 188 4.64 24.11 12.92
CA CYS A 188 4.25 22.83 13.48
C CYS A 188 5.45 21.90 13.51
N GLN A 189 5.61 21.18 14.62
CA GLN A 189 6.59 20.13 14.81
C GLN A 189 5.98 19.09 15.74
N THR A 190 5.98 17.84 15.32
CA THR A 190 5.45 16.73 16.10
C THR A 190 6.33 15.51 15.88
N CYS A 191 6.52 14.73 16.94
CA CYS A 191 7.13 13.41 16.81
C CYS A 191 6.22 12.34 17.40
N CYS A 192 6.42 11.12 16.94
CA CYS A 192 5.63 9.96 17.35
C CYS A 192 6.41 8.66 17.10
N THR A 193 6.01 7.60 17.80
CA THR A 193 6.75 6.32 17.88
C THR A 193 6.12 5.17 17.12
N SER A 194 4.93 5.37 16.55
CA SER A 194 4.20 4.32 15.82
C SER A 194 4.53 4.33 14.34
N ASP A 195 4.34 3.21 13.64
CA ASP A 195 4.59 3.15 12.21
C ASP A 195 3.72 4.16 11.45
N LEU A 196 4.34 4.91 10.53
CA LEU A 196 3.71 5.89 9.66
C LEU A 196 2.86 6.93 10.41
N CYS A 197 3.24 7.26 11.65
CA CYS A 197 2.44 8.13 12.52
C CYS A 197 2.60 9.63 12.22
N ASN A 198 3.66 10.01 11.50
CA ASN A 198 3.96 11.40 11.16
C ASN A 198 3.14 11.91 9.97
N THR A 199 1.84 11.63 9.96
CA THR A 199 0.87 12.08 8.95
C THR A 199 0.16 13.36 9.34
N ASN A 200 0.16 13.70 10.62
CA ASN A 200 -0.62 14.80 11.15
C ASN A 200 0.29 15.70 11.96
N CYS A 201 0.08 16.99 11.82
CA CYS A 201 0.78 17.99 12.62
C CYS A 201 -0.25 18.73 13.47
N THR A 202 -0.73 18.04 14.51
CA THR A 202 -1.54 18.62 15.57
C THR A 202 -0.60 19.11 16.65
N GLN A 203 -0.74 20.37 17.11
CA GLN A 203 0.03 20.90 18.23
C GLN A 203 -0.01 19.91 19.40
N SER A 204 1.11 19.23 19.63
CA SER A 204 1.16 18.13 20.58
C SER A 204 1.17 18.69 21.99
N THR A 205 0.06 18.54 22.72
CA THR A 205 0.00 18.67 24.18
C THR A 205 0.30 17.31 24.83
N ALA A 206 1.30 16.59 24.32
CA ALA A 206 1.66 15.27 24.84
C ALA A 206 2.36 15.39 26.20
N THR A 207 1.63 15.05 27.27
CA THR A 207 2.17 14.93 28.62
C THR A 207 3.05 13.67 28.69
N VAL A 208 4.38 13.83 28.62
CA VAL A 208 5.30 12.69 28.80
C VAL A 208 5.47 12.38 30.29
N THR A 209 5.01 11.21 30.70
CA THR A 209 5.38 10.63 32.00
C THR A 209 6.83 10.17 31.93
N GLN A 210 7.72 10.88 32.60
CA GLN A 210 9.14 10.55 32.70
C GLN A 210 9.34 9.23 33.46
N ILE A 211 9.94 8.22 32.82
CA ILE A 211 10.46 7.03 33.52
C ILE A 211 11.98 7.07 33.45
N SER A 212 12.55 7.18 34.64
CA SER A 212 13.98 7.21 34.95
C SER A 212 14.66 5.87 34.64
N THR A 213 15.81 5.96 33.97
CA THR A 213 16.67 4.83 33.56
C THR A 213 17.48 4.26 34.72
N LYS A 214 17.61 2.92 34.77
CA LYS A 214 18.76 2.24 35.39
C LYS A 214 19.37 1.24 34.39
N PRO A 215 20.69 1.24 34.16
CA PRO A 215 21.32 0.35 33.19
C PRO A 215 21.49 -1.05 33.78
N THR A 216 21.09 -2.08 33.03
CA THR A 216 21.38 -3.48 33.37
C THR A 216 22.08 -4.17 32.22
N THR A 217 23.28 -4.66 32.53
CA THR A 217 24.18 -5.46 31.70
C THR A 217 23.76 -6.94 31.76
N LEU A 218 23.68 -7.66 30.63
CA LEU A 218 24.42 -8.92 30.36
C LEU A 218 23.94 -9.72 29.12
N LYS A 219 24.97 -10.21 28.39
CA LYS A 219 25.20 -11.50 27.69
C LYS A 219 24.32 -11.96 26.50
N GLN A 220 25.01 -12.02 25.35
CA GLN A 220 24.72 -12.84 24.17
C GLN A 220 24.59 -14.33 24.52
N THR A 221 23.66 -15.03 23.86
CA THR A 221 23.67 -16.48 23.74
C THR A 221 23.16 -16.89 22.35
N THR A 222 23.89 -17.80 21.72
CA THR A 222 23.73 -18.34 20.37
C THR A 222 22.92 -19.63 20.39
N SER A 223 22.00 -19.86 19.44
CA SER A 223 21.42 -21.17 19.08
C SER A 223 20.59 -21.02 17.79
N THR A 224 20.93 -21.55 16.61
CA THR A 224 20.93 -22.93 16.05
C THR A 224 19.54 -23.50 15.68
N LEU A 225 19.39 -23.83 14.38
CA LEU A 225 18.22 -24.22 13.57
C LEU A 225 17.43 -25.48 14.01
N ARG A 226 16.11 -25.53 13.67
CA ARG A 226 15.48 -26.71 13.01
C ARG A 226 14.08 -26.44 12.43
N ALA A 227 13.77 -27.13 11.32
CA ALA A 227 12.53 -27.06 10.52
C ALA A 227 11.67 -28.35 10.65
N THR A 228 10.36 -28.23 10.41
CA THR A 228 9.40 -29.36 10.24
C THR A 228 8.16 -28.92 9.44
N THR A 229 7.52 -29.87 8.74
CA THR A 229 6.59 -29.76 7.59
C THR A 229 5.17 -30.31 7.91
N GLU A 230 4.21 -30.18 6.96
CA GLU A 230 2.89 -30.89 6.74
C GLU A 230 1.60 -30.08 7.08
N GLU A 231 0.41 -30.17 6.43
CA GLU A 231 -0.16 -30.70 5.15
C GLU A 231 -1.68 -30.32 5.01
N THR A 232 -2.11 -29.75 3.85
CA THR A 232 -3.32 -29.87 2.95
C THR A 232 -4.84 -29.96 3.37
N THR A 233 -5.77 -29.20 2.69
CA THR A 233 -7.05 -29.64 1.98
C THR A 233 -7.94 -28.50 1.35
N LEU A 234 -8.82 -28.78 0.34
CA LEU A 234 -9.40 -27.90 -0.76
C LEU A 234 -10.97 -27.99 -0.96
N LYS A 235 -11.65 -26.98 -1.61
CA LYS A 235 -12.88 -27.07 -2.52
C LYS A 235 -13.44 -25.72 -3.15
N HIS A 236 -14.23 -25.79 -4.27
CA HIS A 236 -14.55 -24.83 -5.41
C HIS A 236 -15.99 -24.19 -5.50
N THR A 237 -16.29 -23.18 -6.41
CA THR A 237 -17.44 -22.99 -7.43
C THR A 237 -17.56 -21.55 -8.12
N MET A 238 -18.28 -21.36 -9.30
CA MET A 238 -18.27 -20.24 -10.34
C MET A 238 -19.55 -19.30 -10.54
N SER A 239 -19.50 -18.17 -11.34
CA SER A 239 -20.64 -17.27 -11.80
C SER A 239 -20.48 -16.40 -13.12
N VAL A 240 -21.57 -15.78 -13.66
CA VAL A 240 -21.94 -15.31 -15.07
C VAL A 240 -21.70 -13.80 -15.46
N SER A 241 -21.64 -13.39 -16.77
CA SER A 241 -21.20 -12.04 -17.32
C SER A 241 -22.20 -11.17 -18.17
N SER A 242 -21.94 -9.86 -18.39
CA SER A 242 -22.75 -8.85 -19.17
C SER A 242 -22.22 -8.51 -20.58
N ASN A 243 -22.94 -7.67 -21.37
CA ASN A 243 -22.60 -7.23 -22.75
C ASN A 243 -21.82 -5.90 -22.89
N GLN A 244 -21.54 -5.16 -21.81
CA GLN A 244 -20.80 -3.88 -21.86
C GLN A 244 -19.32 -4.14 -22.19
N ARG A 245 -18.70 -3.32 -23.06
CA ARG A 245 -17.28 -3.44 -23.41
C ARG A 245 -16.54 -2.11 -23.24
N CYS A 246 -15.39 -2.14 -22.57
CA CYS A 246 -14.57 -0.97 -22.26
C CYS A 246 -13.13 -1.14 -22.74
N LEU A 247 -12.43 -0.03 -22.96
CA LEU A 247 -10.99 -0.05 -23.16
C LEU A 247 -10.29 -0.55 -21.88
N SER A 248 -9.28 -1.40 -22.01
CA SER A 248 -8.58 -2.05 -20.90
C SER A 248 -7.07 -1.93 -21.04
N CYS A 249 -6.52 -0.82 -20.56
CA CYS A 249 -5.10 -0.53 -20.62
C CYS A 249 -4.62 0.14 -19.34
N THR A 250 -3.36 -0.09 -18.98
CA THR A 250 -2.73 0.53 -17.81
C THR A 250 -1.49 1.29 -18.22
N MET A 251 -1.20 2.41 -17.56
CA MET A 251 -0.01 3.24 -17.79
C MET A 251 0.15 3.72 -19.24
N VAL A 252 -0.94 4.08 -19.93
CA VAL A 252 -0.85 4.67 -21.28
C VAL A 252 -0.60 6.18 -21.19
N GLN A 253 0.17 6.73 -22.13
CA GLN A 253 0.45 8.18 -22.17
C GLN A 253 -0.80 8.98 -22.58
N THR A 254 -1.61 8.42 -23.47
CA THR A 254 -2.92 8.96 -23.80
C THR A 254 -3.98 7.85 -23.86
N PRO A 255 -5.25 8.14 -23.51
CA PRO A 255 -6.35 7.18 -23.66
C PRO A 255 -6.52 6.64 -25.10
N TYR A 256 -6.12 7.42 -26.10
CA TYR A 256 -6.23 7.07 -27.51
C TYR A 256 -5.26 5.97 -27.94
N ASP A 257 -4.17 5.78 -27.19
CA ASP A 257 -3.18 4.72 -27.45
C ASP A 257 -3.67 3.34 -26.97
N CYS A 258 -4.84 3.27 -26.33
CA CYS A 258 -5.43 2.02 -25.89
C CYS A 258 -6.29 1.38 -26.98
N HIS A 259 -5.92 0.16 -27.39
CA HIS A 259 -6.66 -0.64 -28.39
C HIS A 259 -7.19 -1.97 -27.85
N THR A 260 -6.94 -2.25 -26.57
CA THR A 260 -7.41 -3.47 -25.91
C THR A 260 -8.81 -3.24 -25.36
N VAL A 261 -9.73 -4.17 -25.60
CA VAL A 261 -11.13 -4.10 -25.13
C VAL A 261 -11.42 -5.29 -24.20
N SER A 262 -12.04 -5.02 -23.05
CA SER A 262 -12.54 -6.03 -22.12
C SER A 262 -14.05 -5.95 -21.99
N GLN A 263 -14.69 -7.09 -21.72
CA GLN A 263 -16.13 -7.17 -21.44
C GLN A 263 -16.35 -7.06 -19.93
N CYS A 264 -17.20 -6.12 -19.51
CA CYS A 264 -17.43 -5.81 -18.12
C CYS A 264 -18.54 -6.67 -17.51
N ALA A 265 -18.52 -6.82 -16.19
CA ALA A 265 -19.62 -7.41 -15.45
C ALA A 265 -20.89 -6.52 -15.51
N LEU A 266 -22.00 -7.04 -15.01
CA LEU A 266 -23.33 -6.41 -15.14
C LEU A 266 -23.45 -5.11 -14.34
N ASP A 267 -22.63 -4.97 -13.32
CA ASP A 267 -22.56 -3.85 -12.38
C ASP A 267 -21.33 -2.95 -12.59
N GLU A 268 -20.65 -3.11 -13.73
CA GLU A 268 -19.45 -2.35 -14.08
C GLU A 268 -19.68 -1.38 -15.24
N GLU A 269 -18.93 -0.28 -15.24
CA GLU A 269 -18.90 0.77 -16.25
C GLU A 269 -17.47 1.12 -16.66
N CYS A 270 -17.33 1.83 -17.79
CA CYS A 270 -16.03 2.25 -18.29
C CYS A 270 -15.47 3.41 -17.46
N TYR A 271 -14.20 3.34 -17.08
CA TYR A 271 -13.51 4.45 -16.42
C TYR A 271 -12.23 4.86 -17.14
N THR A 272 -11.81 6.09 -16.86
CA THR A 272 -10.46 6.59 -17.14
C THR A 272 -9.92 7.24 -15.87
N LYS A 273 -8.77 6.74 -15.38
CA LYS A 273 -8.06 7.28 -14.23
C LYS A 273 -6.79 7.97 -14.71
N LYS A 274 -6.55 9.19 -14.26
CA LYS A 274 -5.36 9.98 -14.59
C LYS A 274 -4.46 10.09 -13.37
N TYR A 275 -3.16 9.94 -13.54
CA TYR A 275 -2.16 10.21 -12.50
C TYR A 275 -0.89 10.82 -13.08
N VAL A 276 -0.18 11.59 -12.26
CA VAL A 276 1.05 12.29 -12.62
C VAL A 276 2.21 11.59 -11.90
N THR A 277 3.23 11.17 -12.64
CA THR A 277 4.41 10.51 -12.09
C THR A 277 5.34 11.54 -11.43
N HIS A 278 6.32 11.05 -10.65
CA HIS A 278 7.38 11.89 -10.05
C HIS A 278 8.16 12.71 -11.09
N ASN A 279 8.26 12.21 -12.32
CA ASN A 279 8.89 12.91 -13.45
C ASN A 279 7.96 13.93 -14.13
N GLY A 280 6.79 14.20 -13.56
CA GLY A 280 5.77 15.08 -14.13
C GLY A 280 5.03 14.50 -15.34
N SER A 281 5.30 13.25 -15.72
CA SER A 281 4.61 12.61 -16.85
C SER A 281 3.18 12.25 -16.46
N THR A 282 2.22 12.52 -17.34
CA THR A 282 0.83 12.08 -17.13
C THR A 282 0.63 10.69 -17.72
N LEU A 283 -0.01 9.80 -16.96
CA LEU A 283 -0.39 8.47 -17.38
C LEU A 283 -1.88 8.22 -17.10
N TYR A 284 -2.45 7.27 -17.85
CA TYR A 284 -3.85 6.89 -17.76
C TYR A 284 -4.03 5.38 -17.60
N ASP A 285 -5.03 5.00 -16.80
CA ASP A 285 -5.58 3.65 -16.75
C ASP A 285 -7.03 3.69 -17.27
N LEU A 286 -7.39 2.73 -18.11
CA LEU A 286 -8.74 2.51 -18.63
C LEU A 286 -9.18 1.09 -18.30
N GLY A 287 -10.46 0.93 -17.95
CA GLY A 287 -11.00 -0.40 -17.66
C GLY A 287 -12.48 -0.39 -17.34
N CYS A 288 -12.93 -1.52 -16.80
CA CYS A 288 -14.22 -1.69 -16.17
C CYS A 288 -14.07 -1.40 -14.66
N ILE A 289 -15.02 -0.68 -14.07
CA ILE A 289 -15.09 -0.48 -12.62
C ILE A 289 -16.54 -0.53 -12.16
N ASN A 290 -16.78 -0.95 -10.91
CA ASN A 290 -18.13 -1.00 -10.39
C ASN A 290 -18.80 0.39 -10.39
N ARG A 291 -20.05 0.46 -10.88
CA ARG A 291 -20.87 1.67 -10.96
C ARG A 291 -20.95 2.42 -9.61
N SER A 292 -20.93 1.70 -8.48
CA SER A 292 -20.97 2.32 -7.15
C SER A 292 -19.75 3.21 -6.85
N VAL A 293 -18.61 2.92 -7.47
CA VAL A 293 -17.37 3.70 -7.30
C VAL A 293 -17.45 5.04 -8.04
N CYS A 294 -18.12 5.06 -9.20
CA CYS A 294 -18.31 6.24 -10.04
C CYS A 294 -19.23 7.31 -9.45
N ILE A 295 -20.15 6.90 -8.56
CA ILE A 295 -21.16 7.79 -7.97
C ILE A 295 -20.63 8.47 -6.69
N SER A 296 -19.51 8.00 -6.14
CA SER A 296 -18.94 8.56 -4.91
C SER A 296 -18.41 10.00 -5.13
N PRO A 297 -18.90 11.01 -4.36
CA PRO A 297 -18.45 12.39 -4.49
C PRO A 297 -16.96 12.59 -4.16
N ILE A 298 -16.34 11.63 -3.47
CA ILE A 298 -14.92 11.65 -3.08
C ILE A 298 -14.02 11.16 -4.23
N CYS A 299 -14.52 10.28 -5.11
CA CYS A 299 -13.74 9.72 -6.23
C CYS A 299 -13.78 10.56 -7.51
N LYS A 300 -14.66 11.57 -7.59
CA LYS A 300 -14.84 12.43 -8.78
C LYS A 300 -13.59 13.21 -9.19
N HIS A 301 -12.65 13.47 -8.29
CA HIS A 301 -11.46 14.27 -8.59
C HIS A 301 -10.32 13.48 -9.27
N ILE A 302 -10.37 12.15 -9.24
CA ILE A 302 -9.28 11.27 -9.73
C ILE A 302 -9.76 10.30 -10.82
N LEU A 303 -11.07 10.03 -10.84
CA LEU A 303 -11.69 9.04 -11.71
C LEU A 303 -12.79 9.70 -12.56
N THR A 304 -12.63 9.65 -13.89
CA THR A 304 -13.69 10.04 -14.83
C THR A 304 -14.37 8.77 -15.31
N CYS A 305 -15.61 8.55 -14.90
CA CYS A 305 -16.44 7.47 -15.45
C CYS A 305 -17.21 8.00 -16.66
N ILE A 306 -17.24 7.19 -17.72
CA ILE A 306 -17.88 7.54 -18.99
C ILE A 306 -19.20 6.77 -19.04
N TYR A 307 -20.31 7.51 -18.99
CA TYR A 307 -21.67 7.00 -19.13
C TYR A 307 -22.04 6.78 -20.59
#